data_AF-A0A7W1L038-F1
#
_entry.id   AF-A0A7W1L038-F1
#
_cell.length_a   1.000
_cell.length_b   1.000
_cell.length_c   1.000
_cell.angle_alpha   90.00
_cell.angle_beta   90.00
_cell.angle_gamma   90.00
#
_symmetry.space_group_name_H-M   'P 1'
#
loop_
_entity.id
_entity.type
_entity.pdbx_description
1 polymer ?
#
loop_
_entity_poly.entity_id
_entity_poly.type
_entity_poly.pdbx_seq_one_letter_code
_entity_poly.pdbx_strand_id
1 'polypeptide(L)'
;HAGHLLDLGPLDLARLDDYARGRESLRPADRENRKTYEADHNARLIAEILRSFREGRGEFVQRLEEFDEEFIQRKALHLRLNREMRVLDFAYFIAEHDDHHLARITELICER
;
A
#
# COMPACT_ATOMS: atom_id res chain seq x y z
N HIS A 1 -10.73 8.68 -0.41
CA HIS A 1 -10.01 7.91 0.63
C HIS A 1 -10.01 6.41 0.33
N ALA A 2 -11.15 5.72 0.34
CA ALA A 2 -11.20 4.26 0.11
C ALA A 2 -10.67 3.81 -1.27
N GLY A 3 -11.09 4.46 -2.36
CA GLY A 3 -10.60 4.13 -3.71
C GLY A 3 -9.09 4.39 -3.90
N HIS A 4 -8.59 5.50 -3.34
CA HIS A 4 -7.16 5.82 -3.35
C HIS A 4 -6.33 4.74 -2.63
N LEU A 5 -6.79 4.33 -1.44
CA LEU A 5 -6.14 3.29 -0.66
C LEU A 5 -6.08 1.96 -1.43
N LEU A 6 -7.17 1.61 -2.12
CA LEU A 6 -7.24 0.43 -2.98
C LEU A 6 -6.22 0.49 -4.14
N ASP A 7 -6.05 1.65 -4.77
CA ASP A 7 -5.17 1.78 -5.93
C ASP A 7 -3.68 1.62 -5.61
N LEU A 8 -3.29 1.91 -4.37
CA LEU A 8 -1.91 1.77 -3.90
C LEU A 8 -1.54 0.33 -3.54
N GLY A 9 -2.50 -0.51 -3.18
CA GLY A 9 -2.25 -1.92 -2.82
C GLY A 9 -1.38 -2.69 -3.82
N PRO A 10 -1.68 -2.67 -5.14
CA PRO A 10 -0.85 -3.30 -6.15
C PRO A 10 0.58 -2.74 -6.23
N LEU A 11 0.77 -1.43 -5.97
CA LEU A 11 2.11 -0.83 -5.94
C LEU A 11 2.92 -1.37 -4.76
N ASP A 12 2.29 -1.55 -3.61
CA ASP A 12 2.97 -2.04 -2.40
C ASP A 12 3.43 -3.50 -2.57
N LEU A 13 2.56 -4.37 -3.09
CA LEU A 13 2.92 -5.75 -3.46
C LEU A 13 4.07 -5.78 -4.46
N ALA A 14 4.01 -4.93 -5.47
CA ALA A 14 5.03 -4.86 -6.49
C ALA A 14 6.38 -4.34 -5.96
N ARG A 15 6.37 -3.57 -4.88
CA ARG A 15 7.60 -3.14 -4.17
C ARG A 15 8.19 -4.24 -3.30
N LEU A 16 7.38 -5.14 -2.74
CA LEU A 16 7.92 -6.36 -2.13
C LEU A 16 8.70 -7.20 -3.16
N ASP A 17 8.24 -7.25 -4.42
CA ASP A 17 9.02 -7.90 -5.49
C ASP A 17 10.33 -7.18 -5.79
N ASP A 18 10.38 -5.85 -5.64
CA ASP A 18 11.59 -5.08 -5.86
C ASP A 18 12.64 -5.43 -4.79
N TYR A 19 12.23 -5.57 -3.52
CA TYR A 19 13.07 -6.09 -2.44
C TYR A 19 13.51 -7.55 -2.70
N ALA A 20 12.59 -8.40 -3.16
CA ALA A 20 12.92 -9.80 -3.46
C ALA A 20 13.97 -9.94 -4.57
N ARG A 21 13.92 -9.04 -5.57
CA ARG A 21 14.89 -8.96 -6.66
C ARG A 21 16.17 -8.21 -6.30
N GLY A 22 16.30 -7.70 -5.08
CA GLY A 22 17.47 -6.94 -4.64
C GLY A 22 17.68 -5.63 -5.41
N ARG A 23 16.61 -4.96 -5.84
CA ARG A 23 16.72 -3.68 -6.54
C ARG A 23 17.26 -2.60 -5.60
N GLU A 24 18.19 -1.79 -6.10
CA GLU A 24 18.71 -0.63 -5.36
C GLU A 24 17.63 0.41 -5.05
N SER A 25 16.63 0.53 -5.92
CA SER A 25 15.51 1.48 -5.78
C SER A 25 14.18 0.79 -5.99
N LEU A 26 13.21 1.12 -5.13
CA LEU A 26 11.81 0.74 -5.28
C LEU A 26 11.20 1.47 -6.47
N ARG A 27 10.29 0.81 -7.19
CA ARG A 27 9.59 1.44 -8.30
C ARG A 27 8.82 2.71 -7.87
N PRO A 28 8.80 3.75 -8.72
CA PRO A 28 8.17 5.01 -8.40
C PRO A 28 6.66 4.85 -8.23
N ALA A 29 6.07 5.68 -7.38
CA ALA A 29 4.62 5.84 -7.34
C ALA A 29 4.19 6.77 -8.48
N ASP A 30 2.99 6.56 -9.03
CA ASP A 30 2.37 7.53 -9.92
C ASP A 30 2.01 8.78 -9.12
N ARG A 31 2.72 9.89 -9.38
CA ARG A 31 2.50 11.16 -8.66
C ARG A 31 1.24 11.89 -9.12
N GLU A 32 0.71 11.53 -10.28
CA GLU A 32 -0.48 12.15 -10.84
C GLU A 32 -1.77 11.48 -10.32
N ASN A 33 -1.64 10.33 -9.62
CA ASN A 33 -2.77 9.51 -9.15
C ASN A 33 -3.78 9.22 -10.27
N ARG A 34 -3.31 9.05 -11.52
CA ARG A 34 -4.19 8.92 -12.70
C ARG A 34 -5.18 7.78 -12.54
N LYS A 35 -4.70 6.63 -12.06
CA LYS A 35 -5.54 5.46 -11.76
C LYS A 35 -6.70 5.80 -10.82
N THR A 36 -6.47 6.60 -9.79
CA THR A 36 -7.51 6.99 -8.83
C THR A 36 -8.55 7.91 -9.43
N TYR A 37 -8.14 8.83 -10.30
CA TYR A 37 -9.08 9.71 -11.00
C TYR A 37 -9.86 8.99 -12.11
N GLU A 38 -9.23 8.03 -12.79
CA GLU A 38 -9.81 7.30 -13.92
C GLU A 38 -10.72 6.14 -13.49
N ALA A 39 -10.56 5.61 -12.27
CA ALA A 39 -11.27 4.41 -11.81
C ALA A 39 -12.72 4.64 -11.34
N ASP A 40 -13.21 5.89 -11.35
CA ASP A 40 -14.55 6.30 -10.93
C ASP A 40 -15.07 5.54 -9.70
N HIS A 41 -14.26 5.53 -8.63
CA HIS A 41 -14.56 4.77 -7.41
C HIS A 41 -15.89 5.18 -6.76
N ASN A 42 -16.40 6.39 -7.05
CA ASN A 42 -17.68 6.86 -6.53
C ASN A 42 -18.88 6.16 -7.19
N ALA A 43 -18.71 5.56 -8.37
CA ALA A 43 -19.74 4.73 -9.00
C ALA A 43 -19.80 3.30 -8.42
N ARG A 44 -18.84 2.91 -7.59
CA ARG A 44 -18.76 1.58 -6.98
C ARG A 44 -19.37 1.56 -5.58
N LEU A 45 -19.91 0.41 -5.18
CA LEU A 45 -20.36 0.22 -3.80
C LEU A 45 -19.17 0.25 -2.85
N ILE A 46 -19.28 1.04 -1.77
CA ILE A 46 -18.22 1.15 -0.76
C ILE A 46 -17.82 -0.23 -0.19
N ALA A 47 -18.77 -1.14 -0.03
CA ALA A 47 -18.52 -2.50 0.44
C ALA A 47 -17.58 -3.30 -0.49
N GLU A 48 -17.69 -3.10 -1.81
CA GLU A 48 -16.81 -3.75 -2.78
C GLU A 48 -15.38 -3.20 -2.72
N ILE A 49 -15.25 -1.88 -2.53
CA ILE A 49 -13.95 -1.23 -2.37
C ILE A 49 -13.27 -1.75 -1.09
N LEU A 50 -14.01 -1.78 0.03
CA LEU A 50 -13.49 -2.27 1.32
C LEU A 50 -13.13 -3.76 1.26
N ARG A 51 -13.91 -4.59 0.57
CA ARG A 51 -13.57 -6.00 0.33
C ARG A 51 -12.27 -6.13 -0.47
N SER A 52 -12.16 -5.41 -1.58
CA SER A 52 -10.96 -5.47 -2.44
C SER A 52 -9.71 -5.00 -1.69
N PHE A 53 -9.84 -3.96 -0.86
CA PHE A 53 -8.76 -3.49 0.00
C PHE A 53 -8.33 -4.57 1.01
N ARG A 54 -9.30 -5.21 1.67
CA ARG A 54 -9.04 -6.30 2.63
C ARG A 54 -8.32 -7.48 1.98
N GLU A 55 -8.75 -7.88 0.79
CA GLU A 55 -8.11 -8.96 0.02
C GLU A 55 -6.66 -8.60 -0.32
N GLY A 56 -6.41 -7.42 -0.89
CA GLY A 56 -5.06 -6.98 -1.23
C GLY A 56 -4.13 -6.80 -0.02
N ARG A 57 -4.69 -6.43 1.15
CA ARG A 57 -3.92 -6.37 2.40
C ARG A 57 -3.64 -7.74 2.99
N GLY A 58 -4.58 -8.66 2.89
CA GLY A 58 -4.36 -10.06 3.26
C GLY A 58 -3.16 -10.65 2.50
N GLU A 59 -3.11 -10.44 1.18
CA GLU A 59 -1.97 -10.87 0.36
C GLU A 59 -0.66 -10.21 0.81
N PHE A 60 -0.67 -8.90 1.08
CA PHE A 60 0.52 -8.18 1.51
C PHE A 60 1.07 -8.71 2.84
N VAL A 61 0.19 -8.93 3.83
CA VAL A 61 0.56 -9.47 5.15
C VAL A 61 1.07 -10.91 5.02
N GLN A 62 0.37 -11.76 4.26
CA GLN A 62 0.79 -13.14 4.03
C GLN A 62 2.23 -13.20 3.49
N ARG A 63 2.57 -12.35 2.52
CA ARG A 63 3.94 -12.30 1.98
C ARG A 63 4.98 -11.86 3.02
N LEU A 64 4.62 -10.95 3.92
CA LEU A 64 5.52 -10.53 5.00
C LEU A 64 5.76 -11.66 6.02
N GLU A 65 4.73 -12.47 6.30
CA GLU A 65 4.84 -13.63 7.21
C GLU A 65 5.76 -14.73 6.66
N GLU A 66 5.95 -14.80 5.33
CA GLU A 66 6.85 -15.74 4.66
C GLU A 66 8.32 -15.28 4.67
N PHE A 67 8.60 -14.02 5.01
CA PHE A 67 9.95 -13.47 4.99
C PHE A 67 10.72 -13.74 6.28
N ASP A 68 12.00 -14.08 6.14
CA ASP A 68 12.90 -14.28 7.28
C ASP A 68 13.49 -12.96 7.80
N GLU A 69 14.23 -13.07 8.92
CA GLU A 69 14.88 -11.93 9.56
C GLU A 69 15.91 -11.24 8.65
N GLU A 70 16.59 -11.96 7.75
CA GLU A 70 17.54 -11.34 6.83
C GLU A 70 16.79 -10.51 5.79
N PHE A 71 15.73 -11.07 5.22
CA PHE A 71 14.91 -10.43 4.21
C PHE A 71 14.27 -9.15 4.75
N ILE A 72 13.71 -9.19 5.98
CA ILE A 72 13.02 -8.02 6.55
C ILE A 72 13.97 -6.82 6.76
N GLN A 73 15.28 -7.07 6.85
CA GLN A 73 16.31 -6.05 6.98
C GLN A 73 16.84 -5.51 5.64
N ARG A 74 16.47 -6.11 4.49
CA ARG A 74 16.91 -5.63 3.17
C ARG A 74 16.46 -4.21 2.89
N LYS A 75 17.34 -3.42 2.28
CA LYS A 75 17.12 -2.00 1.98
C LYS A 75 16.97 -1.74 0.49
N ALA A 76 16.18 -0.73 0.17
CA ALA A 76 16.09 -0.13 -1.15
C ALA A 76 15.71 1.35 -1.01
N LEU A 77 16.11 2.18 -1.98
CA LEU A 77 15.76 3.59 -2.04
C LEU A 77 14.27 3.75 -2.39
N HIS A 78 13.51 4.41 -1.52
CA HIS A 78 12.12 4.77 -1.79
C HIS A 78 12.06 6.14 -2.51
N LEU A 79 11.98 6.11 -3.85
CA LEU A 79 12.14 7.29 -4.71
C LEU A 79 11.26 8.51 -4.35
N ARG A 80 9.99 8.32 -3.97
CA ARG A 80 9.10 9.45 -3.61
C ARG A 80 9.56 10.18 -2.35
N LEU A 81 10.08 9.44 -1.38
CA LEU A 81 10.49 9.96 -0.08
C LEU A 81 11.99 10.22 -0.02
N ASN A 82 12.71 9.86 -1.07
CA ASN A 82 14.15 9.99 -1.23
C ASN A 82 14.93 9.52 0.01
N ARG A 83 14.55 8.34 0.53
CA ARG A 83 15.19 7.72 1.69
C ARG A 83 15.33 6.23 1.47
N GLU A 84 16.41 5.65 1.96
CA GLU A 84 16.50 4.20 2.08
C GLU A 84 15.49 3.70 3.10
N MET A 85 14.84 2.58 2.80
CA MET A 85 13.93 1.91 3.74
C MET A 85 14.23 0.42 3.76
N ARG A 86 14.28 -0.17 4.95
CA ARG A 86 14.20 -1.62 5.09
C ARG A 86 12.80 -2.10 4.70
N VAL A 87 12.64 -3.38 4.40
CA VAL A 87 11.30 -3.98 4.24
C VAL A 87 10.44 -3.73 5.47
N LEU A 88 11.01 -3.83 6.68
CA LEU A 88 10.31 -3.50 7.94
C LEU A 88 9.82 -2.05 7.98
N ASP A 89 10.68 -1.09 7.62
CA ASP A 89 10.34 0.33 7.65
C ASP A 89 9.25 0.64 6.61
N PHE A 90 9.28 -0.06 5.47
CA PHE A 90 8.26 0.04 4.44
C PHE A 90 6.92 -0.54 4.91
N ALA A 91 6.92 -1.73 5.50
CA ALA A 91 5.70 -2.34 6.04
C ALA A 91 5.06 -1.44 7.11
N TYR A 92 5.87 -0.88 8.02
CA TYR A 92 5.40 0.09 9.01
C TYR A 92 4.81 1.35 8.37
N PHE A 93 5.47 1.88 7.34
CA PHE A 93 4.96 3.04 6.59
C PHE A 93 3.58 2.77 5.94
N ILE A 94 3.37 1.56 5.40
CA ILE A 94 2.07 1.15 4.84
C ILE A 94 1.01 1.03 5.95
N ALA A 95 1.35 0.46 7.10
CA ALA A 95 0.43 0.35 8.23
C ALA A 95 -0.08 1.72 8.72
N GLU A 96 0.82 2.68 8.93
CA GLU A 96 0.45 4.05 9.34
C GLU A 96 -0.41 4.76 8.29
N HIS A 97 -0.13 4.54 7.01
CA HIS A 97 -0.91 5.08 5.91
C HIS A 97 -2.33 4.47 5.86
N ASP A 98 -2.44 3.16 6.04
CA ASP A 98 -3.72 2.46 6.11
C ASP A 98 -4.55 2.94 7.30
N ASP A 99 -3.96 3.07 8.49
CA ASP A 99 -4.63 3.58 9.69
C ASP A 99 -5.20 5.00 9.48
N HIS A 100 -4.39 5.91 8.92
CA HIS A 100 -4.85 7.27 8.59
C HIS A 100 -6.08 7.25 7.68
N HIS A 101 -6.07 6.40 6.65
CA HIS A 101 -7.19 6.32 5.72
C HIS A 101 -8.41 5.60 6.28
N LEU A 102 -8.22 4.55 7.07
CA LEU A 102 -9.31 3.82 7.73
C LEU A 102 -10.01 4.68 8.78
N ALA A 103 -9.26 5.47 9.55
CA ALA A 103 -9.83 6.47 10.45
C ALA A 103 -10.74 7.43 9.68
N ARG A 104 -10.22 8.02 8.58
CA ARG A 104 -10.99 8.97 7.77
C ARG A 104 -12.22 8.36 7.11
N ILE A 105 -12.13 7.11 6.64
CA ILE A 105 -13.28 6.39 6.07
C ILE A 105 -14.34 6.13 7.15
N THR A 106 -13.90 5.74 8.35
CA THR A 106 -14.80 5.48 9.48
C THR A 106 -15.55 6.74 9.89
N GLU A 107 -14.86 7.88 10.03
CA GLU A 107 -15.49 9.18 10.28
C GLU A 107 -16.61 9.47 9.27
N LEU A 108 -16.31 9.34 7.96
CA LEU A 108 -17.26 9.65 6.89
C LEU A 108 -18.48 8.71 6.82
N ILE A 109 -18.33 7.48 7.31
CA ILE A 109 -19.41 6.48 7.32
C ILE A 109 -20.24 6.59 8.59
N CYS A 110 -19.61 6.86 9.74
CA CYS A 110 -20.24 6.89 11.06
C CYS A 110 -20.83 8.26 11.45
N GLU A 111 -20.42 9.37 10.85
CA GLU A 111 -21.03 10.70 11.06
C GLU A 111 -22.33 10.92 10.26
N ARG A 112 -23.10 9.86 9.98
CA ARG A 112 -24.46 9.93 9.45
C ARG A 112 -25.48 9.62 10.54
#